data_AF-A0A7S1B776-F1
#
_entry.id   AF-A0A7S1B776-F1
#
_cell.length_a   1.000
_cell.length_b   1.000
_cell.length_c   1.000
_cell.angle_alpha   90.00
_cell.angle_beta   90.00
_cell.angle_gamma   90.00
#
_symmetry.space_group_name_H-M   'P 1'
#
loop_
_entity.id
_entity.type
_entity.pdbx_description
1 polymer ?
#
loop_
_entity_poly.entity_id
_entity_poly.type
_entity_poly.pdbx_seq_one_letter_code
_entity_poly.pdbx_strand_id
1 'polypeptide(L)'
;CIRGNTFQCQPVYWSERRRRYRRDDDEEAVRVRDVATVVLATGYRPRLDFLAEELRFDPEGRQGVPKGWKMAPNALSEELGTVEPSEEIDAGRVVFPDVYRGLLVRNPKMMFLVEQAGSEHALLDLDVAAVNLLNFLTGETPIPKEKEMMKANGKSLAASMDLPLVRAAVDSAYSAELVELGQDHWTKDPKDGRTVALMKDLCEFKVNELAR
;
A
#
# COMPACT_ATOMS: atom_id res chain seq x y z
N CYS A 1 -23.01 4.34 -12.64
CA CYS A 1 -23.49 5.54 -13.36
C CYS A 1 -24.71 6.05 -12.60
N ILE A 2 -24.63 7.23 -11.98
CA ILE A 2 -25.75 7.83 -11.24
C ILE A 2 -26.62 8.57 -12.26
N ARG A 3 -27.93 8.32 -12.28
CA ARG A 3 -28.87 9.02 -13.15
C ARG A 3 -30.08 9.49 -12.33
N GLY A 4 -30.24 10.79 -12.18
CA GLY A 4 -31.27 11.36 -11.32
C GLY A 4 -31.05 11.00 -9.86
N ASN A 5 -32.14 10.66 -9.15
CA ASN A 5 -32.14 10.28 -7.73
C ASN A 5 -31.98 8.76 -7.49
N THR A 6 -31.53 8.01 -8.50
CA THR A 6 -31.43 6.55 -8.45
C THR A 6 -30.07 6.11 -9.00
N PHE A 7 -29.46 5.12 -8.35
CA PHE A 7 -28.28 4.45 -8.89
C PHE A 7 -28.30 2.95 -8.58
N GLN A 8 -27.53 2.20 -9.36
CA GLN A 8 -27.39 0.76 -9.21
C GLN A 8 -25.97 0.47 -8.74
N CYS A 9 -25.85 -0.12 -7.55
CA CYS A 9 -24.62 -0.71 -7.04
C CYS A 9 -24.50 -2.10 -7.64
N GLN A 10 -23.41 -2.34 -8.37
CA GLN A 10 -23.05 -3.65 -8.85
C GLN A 10 -21.79 -4.07 -8.11
N PRO A 11 -21.82 -5.18 -7.36
CA PRO A 11 -20.60 -5.79 -6.83
C PRO A 11 -19.64 -6.09 -7.96
N VAL A 12 -18.37 -5.75 -7.76
CA VAL A 12 -17.30 -5.96 -8.74
C VAL A 12 -16.09 -6.57 -8.06
N TYR A 13 -15.43 -7.49 -8.75
CA TYR A 13 -14.13 -8.04 -8.34
C TYR A 13 -13.05 -7.63 -9.33
N TRP A 14 -11.80 -7.53 -8.86
CA TRP A 14 -10.65 -7.33 -9.75
C TRP A 14 -10.27 -8.66 -10.41
N SER A 15 -10.26 -8.72 -11.74
CA SER A 15 -9.82 -9.91 -12.46
C SER A 15 -8.34 -9.77 -12.83
N GLU A 16 -7.45 -10.47 -12.12
CA GLU A 16 -6.00 -10.44 -12.39
C GLU A 16 -5.69 -10.79 -13.85
N ARG A 17 -6.26 -11.90 -14.34
CA ARG A 17 -6.09 -12.36 -15.74
C ARG A 17 -6.47 -11.31 -16.79
N ARG A 18 -7.42 -10.42 -16.51
CA ARG A 18 -7.91 -9.41 -17.47
C ARG A 18 -7.50 -7.98 -17.11
N ARG A 19 -6.82 -7.80 -15.98
CA ARG A 19 -6.38 -6.50 -15.44
C ARG A 19 -7.47 -5.43 -15.45
N ARG A 20 -8.68 -5.81 -15.05
CA ARG A 20 -9.83 -4.90 -14.94
C ARG A 20 -10.87 -5.42 -13.94
N TYR A 21 -11.59 -4.49 -13.32
CA TYR A 21 -12.80 -4.83 -12.55
C TYR A 21 -13.85 -5.48 -13.45
N ARG A 22 -14.47 -6.54 -12.93
CA ARG A 22 -15.59 -7.24 -13.58
C ARG A 22 -16.77 -7.28 -12.62
N ARG A 23 -17.97 -7.38 -13.19
CA ARG A 23 -19.17 -7.64 -12.40
C ARG A 23 -19.03 -9.00 -11.75
N ASP A 24 -19.35 -9.03 -10.47
CA ASP A 24 -19.72 -10.28 -9.82
C ASP A 24 -21.13 -10.63 -10.31
N ASP A 25 -21.23 -11.71 -11.09
CA ASP A 25 -22.51 -12.16 -11.65
C ASP A 25 -23.27 -13.04 -10.64
N ASP A 26 -22.61 -13.46 -9.54
CA ASP A 26 -23.21 -14.27 -8.46
C ASP A 26 -23.91 -13.39 -7.40
N GLU A 27 -23.60 -12.08 -7.37
CA GLU A 27 -24.30 -11.10 -6.53
C GLU A 27 -25.24 -10.20 -7.33
N GLU A 28 -26.49 -10.11 -6.87
CA GLU A 28 -27.48 -9.24 -7.49
C GLU A 28 -27.15 -7.75 -7.27
N ALA A 29 -27.35 -6.96 -8.32
CA ALA A 29 -27.18 -5.53 -8.23
C ALA A 29 -28.22 -4.86 -7.33
N VAL A 30 -27.77 -4.08 -6.35
CA VAL A 30 -28.65 -3.34 -5.45
C VAL A 30 -29.05 -2.02 -6.10
N ARG A 31 -30.37 -1.83 -6.31
CA ARG A 31 -30.91 -0.56 -6.80
C ARG A 31 -31.25 0.36 -5.63
N VAL A 32 -30.53 1.47 -5.53
CA VAL A 32 -30.75 2.51 -4.51
C VAL A 32 -31.58 3.64 -5.12
N ARG A 33 -32.67 4.03 -4.47
CA ARG A 33 -33.61 5.09 -4.90
C ARG A 33 -33.62 6.24 -3.90
N ASP A 34 -34.22 7.36 -4.30
CA ASP A 34 -34.43 8.56 -3.47
C ASP A 34 -33.14 9.16 -2.90
N VAL A 35 -32.07 9.07 -3.68
CA VAL A 35 -30.74 9.58 -3.33
C VAL A 35 -30.67 11.05 -3.71
N ALA A 36 -30.58 11.92 -2.71
CA ALA A 36 -30.42 13.36 -2.91
C ALA A 36 -29.00 13.72 -3.36
N THR A 37 -27.99 13.07 -2.75
CA THR A 37 -26.57 13.38 -2.96
C THR A 37 -25.74 12.11 -2.87
N VAL A 38 -24.74 11.96 -3.73
CA VAL A 38 -23.68 10.96 -3.59
C VAL A 38 -22.37 11.69 -3.31
N VAL A 39 -21.68 11.29 -2.24
CA VAL A 39 -20.36 11.80 -1.88
C VAL A 39 -19.34 10.72 -2.17
N LEU A 40 -18.39 11.00 -3.05
CA LEU A 40 -17.29 10.10 -3.35
C LEU A 40 -16.14 10.39 -2.38
N ALA A 41 -15.93 9.49 -1.42
CA ALA A 41 -14.87 9.56 -0.42
C ALA A 41 -13.78 8.51 -0.70
N THR A 42 -13.31 8.44 -1.95
CA THR A 42 -12.37 7.39 -2.42
C THR A 42 -10.89 7.77 -2.26
N GLY A 43 -10.61 8.83 -1.49
CA GLY A 43 -9.26 9.36 -1.31
C GLY A 43 -8.75 10.22 -2.46
N TYR A 44 -7.44 10.51 -2.42
CA TYR A 44 -6.75 11.39 -3.36
C TYR A 44 -5.51 10.70 -3.94
N ARG A 45 -4.97 11.24 -5.03
CA ARG A 45 -3.70 10.83 -5.60
C ARG A 45 -2.78 12.04 -5.74
N PRO A 46 -1.46 11.87 -5.58
CA PRO A 46 -0.49 12.92 -5.91
C PRO A 46 -0.71 13.43 -7.34
N ARG A 47 -0.84 14.74 -7.48
CA ARG A 47 -0.99 15.40 -8.78
C ARG A 47 0.38 15.92 -9.21
N LEU A 48 0.97 15.28 -10.24
CA LEU A 48 2.33 15.57 -10.72
C LEU A 48 2.35 16.15 -12.15
N ASP A 49 1.20 16.54 -12.69
CA ASP A 49 1.03 17.01 -14.07
C ASP A 49 1.77 18.34 -14.35
N PHE A 50 2.04 19.13 -13.30
CA PHE A 50 2.86 20.34 -13.38
C PHE A 50 4.36 20.07 -13.61
N LEU A 51 4.83 18.83 -13.38
CA LEU A 51 6.21 18.43 -13.64
C LEU A 51 6.36 17.91 -15.07
N ALA A 52 7.55 18.07 -15.64
CA ALA A 52 7.93 17.36 -16.86
C ALA A 52 7.87 15.84 -16.64
N GLU A 53 7.57 15.06 -17.69
CA GLU A 53 7.31 13.62 -17.57
C GLU A 53 8.48 12.86 -16.93
N GLU A 54 9.72 13.29 -17.22
CA GLU A 54 10.97 12.77 -16.68
C GLU A 54 11.26 13.14 -15.22
N LEU A 55 10.42 13.98 -14.60
CA LEU A 55 10.52 14.36 -13.18
C LEU A 55 9.38 13.80 -12.32
N ARG A 56 8.40 13.11 -12.91
CA ARG A 56 7.28 12.45 -12.18
C ARG A 56 7.71 11.14 -11.52
N PHE A 57 6.87 10.57 -10.67
CA PHE A 57 6.97 9.18 -10.22
C PHE A 57 5.60 8.52 -10.39
N ASP A 58 5.53 7.18 -10.42
CA ASP A 58 4.23 6.49 -10.40
C ASP A 58 3.62 6.51 -8.99
N PRO A 59 2.49 7.23 -8.76
CA PRO A 59 1.85 7.26 -7.46
C PRO A 59 1.09 5.98 -7.11
N GLU A 60 0.77 5.11 -8.09
CA GLU A 60 0.23 3.77 -7.80
C GLU A 60 1.37 2.82 -7.39
N GLY A 61 2.57 3.02 -7.96
CA GLY A 61 3.78 2.36 -7.52
C GLY A 61 3.69 0.84 -7.61
N ARG A 62 3.20 0.30 -8.73
CA ARG A 62 3.04 -1.16 -8.87
C ARG A 62 4.40 -1.84 -8.98
N GLN A 63 4.62 -2.86 -8.15
CA GLN A 63 5.86 -3.61 -8.15
C GLN A 63 5.62 -5.11 -7.94
N GLY A 64 6.41 -5.95 -8.60
CA GLY A 64 6.43 -7.39 -8.34
C GLY A 64 7.33 -7.75 -7.16
N VAL A 65 7.03 -8.86 -6.52
CA VAL A 65 7.84 -9.43 -5.43
C VAL A 65 8.93 -10.35 -6.02
N PRO A 66 10.11 -10.48 -5.40
CA PRO A 66 11.12 -11.44 -5.86
C PRO A 66 10.57 -12.85 -6.03
N LYS A 67 10.99 -13.55 -7.09
CA LYS A 67 10.54 -14.91 -7.38
C LYS A 67 10.82 -15.84 -6.21
N GLY A 68 9.79 -16.57 -5.78
CA GLY A 68 9.88 -17.53 -4.67
C GLY A 68 9.92 -16.88 -3.29
N TRP A 69 9.68 -15.57 -3.19
CA TRP A 69 9.42 -14.94 -1.90
C TRP A 69 8.22 -15.60 -1.22
N LYS A 70 8.33 -15.75 0.10
CA LYS A 70 7.28 -16.25 0.97
C LYS A 70 7.28 -15.42 2.23
N MET A 71 6.08 -15.10 2.69
CA MET A 71 5.87 -14.42 3.96
C MET A 71 6.50 -15.22 5.10
N ALA A 72 7.19 -14.55 6.02
CA ALA A 72 7.70 -15.15 7.23
C ALA A 72 6.56 -15.79 8.07
N PRO A 73 6.81 -16.92 8.75
CA PRO A 73 5.79 -17.57 9.59
C PRO A 73 5.22 -16.63 10.65
N ASN A 74 3.90 -16.57 10.75
CA ASN A 74 3.17 -15.80 11.75
C ASN A 74 1.83 -16.48 12.10
N ALA A 75 1.07 -15.89 13.02
CA ALA A 75 -0.19 -16.45 13.52
C ALA A 75 -1.23 -16.75 12.41
N LEU A 76 -1.21 -16.03 11.28
CA LEU A 76 -2.12 -16.28 10.15
C LEU A 76 -1.58 -17.33 9.17
N SER A 77 -0.28 -17.60 9.17
CA SER A 77 0.32 -18.63 8.32
C SER A 77 -0.16 -20.04 8.65
N GLU A 78 -0.57 -20.29 9.89
CA GLU A 78 -1.12 -21.59 10.32
C GLU A 78 -2.49 -21.87 9.72
N GLU A 79 -3.31 -20.82 9.50
CA GLU A 79 -4.69 -20.94 9.03
C GLU A 79 -4.78 -20.77 7.51
N LEU A 80 -4.08 -19.77 6.96
CA LEU A 80 -4.09 -19.46 5.53
C LEU A 80 -3.10 -20.31 4.72
N GLY A 81 -2.13 -20.94 5.38
CA GLY A 81 -1.02 -21.61 4.72
C GLY A 81 -0.14 -20.64 3.91
N THR A 82 0.34 -21.10 2.76
CA THR A 82 1.16 -20.27 1.86
C THR A 82 0.28 -19.62 0.80
N VAL A 83 -0.01 -18.34 0.98
CA VAL A 83 -0.67 -17.51 -0.03
C VAL A 83 0.39 -16.96 -0.98
N GLU A 84 0.26 -17.27 -2.27
CA GLU A 84 1.11 -16.69 -3.32
C GLU A 84 0.80 -15.20 -3.51
N PRO A 85 1.80 -14.33 -3.67
CA PRO A 85 1.58 -12.90 -3.89
C PRO A 85 0.95 -12.64 -5.27
N SER A 86 0.14 -11.57 -5.36
CA SER A 86 -0.35 -11.07 -6.65
C SER A 86 0.80 -10.70 -7.60
N GLU A 87 0.54 -10.75 -8.92
CA GLU A 87 1.52 -10.37 -9.95
C GLU A 87 1.97 -8.91 -9.81
N GLU A 88 1.04 -8.02 -9.43
CA GLU A 88 1.31 -6.61 -9.14
C GLU A 88 0.87 -6.29 -7.70
N ILE A 89 1.81 -5.80 -6.89
CA ILE A 89 1.55 -5.29 -5.55
C ILE A 89 1.34 -3.78 -5.61
N ASP A 90 0.31 -3.28 -4.92
CA ASP A 90 0.04 -1.84 -4.73
C ASP A 90 1.06 -1.25 -3.73
N ALA A 91 2.33 -1.17 -4.15
CA ALA A 91 3.42 -0.83 -3.25
C ALA A 91 3.36 0.62 -2.79
N GLY A 92 2.67 1.51 -3.50
CA GLY A 92 2.58 2.94 -3.19
C GLY A 92 2.04 3.29 -1.79
N ARG A 93 1.48 2.32 -1.06
CA ARG A 93 1.09 2.46 0.36
C ARG A 93 2.23 2.28 1.36
N VAL A 94 3.37 1.76 0.92
CA VAL A 94 4.51 1.37 1.77
C VAL A 94 5.79 1.95 1.20
N VAL A 95 6.01 1.81 -0.10
CA VAL A 95 7.19 2.28 -0.83
C VAL A 95 6.76 2.74 -2.22
N PHE A 96 7.15 3.95 -2.60
CA PHE A 96 7.09 4.38 -4.00
C PHE A 96 8.30 3.81 -4.75
N PRO A 97 8.14 2.88 -5.71
CA PRO A 97 9.26 2.19 -6.35
C PRO A 97 10.30 3.14 -6.97
N ASP A 98 9.82 4.25 -7.54
CA ASP A 98 10.63 5.27 -8.21
C ASP A 98 11.19 6.34 -7.27
N VAL A 99 10.84 6.32 -5.98
CA VAL A 99 11.27 7.32 -4.99
C VAL A 99 11.92 6.61 -3.81
N TYR A 100 13.24 6.78 -3.66
CA TYR A 100 13.98 6.24 -2.53
C TYR A 100 14.15 7.32 -1.48
N ARG A 101 13.40 7.20 -0.37
CA ARG A 101 13.49 8.14 0.77
C ARG A 101 13.40 9.62 0.34
N GLY A 102 12.45 9.90 -0.55
CA GLY A 102 12.24 11.20 -1.15
C GLY A 102 13.12 11.50 -2.37
N LEU A 103 14.19 10.76 -2.64
CA LEU A 103 15.00 10.94 -3.86
C LEU A 103 14.32 10.29 -5.07
N LEU A 104 14.11 11.05 -6.15
CA LEU A 104 13.68 10.44 -7.41
C LEU A 104 14.81 9.57 -7.96
N VAL A 105 14.57 8.26 -8.07
CA VAL A 105 15.62 7.26 -8.37
C VAL A 105 16.37 7.59 -9.67
N ARG A 106 15.65 7.97 -10.72
CA ARG A 106 16.22 8.34 -12.04
C ARG A 106 16.91 9.71 -12.08
N ASN A 107 16.61 10.59 -11.12
CA ASN A 107 17.23 11.91 -11.01
C ASN A 107 17.24 12.36 -9.54
N PRO A 108 18.25 11.97 -8.74
CA PRO A 108 18.27 12.23 -7.30
C PRO A 108 18.39 13.70 -6.90
N LYS A 109 18.57 14.61 -7.87
CA LYS A 109 18.48 16.06 -7.65
C LYS A 109 17.03 16.53 -7.51
N MET A 110 16.07 15.76 -8.01
CA MET A 110 14.65 15.96 -7.74
C MET A 110 14.30 15.20 -6.47
N MET A 111 13.78 15.92 -5.48
CA MET A 111 13.44 15.39 -4.18
C MET A 111 11.97 15.65 -3.86
N PHE A 112 11.35 14.71 -3.17
CA PHE A 112 9.93 14.68 -2.85
C PHE A 112 9.77 14.54 -1.35
N LEU A 113 9.05 15.48 -0.75
CA LEU A 113 8.56 15.39 0.61
C LEU A 113 7.08 15.04 0.53
N VAL A 114 6.74 13.79 0.82
CA VAL A 114 5.39 13.23 0.65
C VAL A 114 4.96 12.58 1.95
N GLU A 115 3.72 12.87 2.34
CA GLU A 115 3.08 12.19 3.45
C GLU A 115 2.85 10.71 3.11
N GLN A 116 3.23 9.82 4.02
CA GLN A 116 2.96 8.39 3.91
C GLN A 116 1.45 8.15 4.04
N ALA A 117 0.87 7.41 3.08
CA ALA A 117 -0.56 7.14 3.08
C ALA A 117 -0.99 6.36 4.33
N GLY A 118 -1.96 6.89 5.08
CA GLY A 118 -2.48 6.23 6.28
C GLY A 118 -1.61 6.39 7.53
N SER A 119 -0.68 7.35 7.54
CA SER A 119 0.02 7.74 8.76
C SER A 119 -0.91 8.41 9.77
N GLU A 120 -0.77 8.04 11.04
CA GLU A 120 -1.43 8.73 12.17
C GLU A 120 -0.58 9.91 12.69
N HIS A 121 0.65 10.05 12.16
CA HIS A 121 1.67 10.98 12.63
C HIS A 121 2.31 11.76 11.47
N ALA A 122 1.48 12.26 10.55
CA ALA A 122 1.91 12.93 9.33
C ALA A 122 3.01 13.99 9.52
N LEU A 123 2.93 14.80 10.58
CA LEU A 123 3.96 15.82 10.86
C LEU A 123 5.31 15.20 11.22
N LEU A 124 5.33 14.12 12.01
CA LEU A 124 6.56 13.43 12.38
C LEU A 124 7.20 12.78 11.15
N ASP A 125 6.41 12.15 10.30
CA ASP A 125 6.91 11.54 9.05
C ASP A 125 7.55 12.58 8.14
N LEU A 126 6.92 13.76 8.01
CA LEU A 126 7.45 14.86 7.22
C LEU A 126 8.73 15.44 7.84
N ASP A 127 8.81 15.57 9.16
CA ASP A 127 10.01 16.06 9.84
C ASP A 127 11.20 15.09 9.63
N VAL A 128 10.97 13.78 9.81
CA VAL A 128 11.99 12.75 9.56
C VAL A 128 12.43 12.75 8.09
N ALA A 129 11.48 12.79 7.16
CA ALA A 129 11.78 12.83 5.73
C ALA A 129 12.55 14.10 5.35
N ALA A 130 12.21 15.25 5.94
CA ALA A 130 12.90 16.51 5.70
C ALA A 130 14.36 16.48 6.21
N VAL A 131 14.61 15.90 7.39
CA VAL A 131 15.97 15.70 7.92
C VAL A 131 16.77 14.78 6.99
N ASN A 132 16.18 13.68 6.53
CA ASN A 132 16.83 12.78 5.58
C ASN A 132 17.21 13.48 4.27
N LEU A 133 16.31 14.27 3.70
CA LEU A 133 16.58 15.06 2.49
C LEU A 133 17.68 16.10 2.73
N LEU A 134 17.67 16.77 3.89
CA LEU A 134 18.72 17.72 4.26
C LEU A 134 20.10 17.05 4.31
N ASN A 135 20.19 15.86 4.90
CA ASN A 135 21.44 15.10 4.96
C ASN A 135 21.97 14.69 3.58
N PHE A 136 21.08 14.38 2.62
CA PHE A 136 21.48 14.16 1.23
C PHE A 136 21.95 15.45 0.55
N LEU A 137 21.27 16.57 0.80
CA LEU A 137 21.61 17.88 0.23
C LEU A 137 22.94 18.42 0.74
N THR A 138 23.25 18.22 2.02
CA THR A 138 24.50 18.67 2.66
C THR A 138 25.67 17.71 2.39
N GLY A 139 25.37 16.50 1.88
CA GLY A 139 26.37 15.46 1.62
C GLY A 139 26.80 14.71 2.88
N GLU A 140 26.13 14.91 4.02
CA GLU A 140 26.32 14.11 5.24
C GLU A 140 25.94 12.65 4.99
N THR A 141 24.90 12.41 4.18
CA THR A 141 24.56 11.09 3.67
C THR A 141 24.81 11.04 2.16
N PRO A 142 25.63 10.09 1.67
CA PRO A 142 25.85 9.95 0.23
C PRO A 142 24.58 9.45 -0.45
N ILE A 143 24.24 10.06 -1.58
CA ILE A 143 23.15 9.58 -2.45
C ILE A 143 23.57 8.23 -3.04
N PRO A 144 22.80 7.14 -2.81
CA PRO A 144 23.13 5.84 -3.37
C PRO A 144 22.96 5.81 -4.90
N LYS A 145 23.52 4.80 -5.56
CA LYS A 145 23.33 4.61 -7.00
C LYS A 145 21.90 4.15 -7.28
N GLU A 146 21.42 4.44 -8.49
CA GLU A 146 20.09 4.07 -8.97
C GLU A 146 19.71 2.60 -8.66
N LYS A 147 20.59 1.65 -8.99
CA LYS A 147 20.39 0.22 -8.72
C LYS A 147 20.32 -0.12 -7.23
N GLU A 148 21.05 0.61 -6.39
CA GLU A 148 21.05 0.40 -4.94
C GLU A 148 19.74 0.90 -4.33
N MET A 149 19.26 2.05 -4.80
CA MET A 149 17.97 2.61 -4.41
C MET A 149 16.80 1.69 -4.79
N MET A 150 16.73 1.22 -6.04
CA MET A 150 15.69 0.26 -6.47
C MET A 150 15.73 -1.03 -5.66
N LYS A 151 16.94 -1.57 -5.41
CA LYS A 151 17.12 -2.79 -4.60
C LYS A 151 16.67 -2.57 -3.16
N ALA A 152 16.97 -1.41 -2.58
CA ALA A 152 16.55 -1.06 -1.23
C ALA A 152 15.02 -0.93 -1.14
N ASN A 153 14.38 -0.27 -2.11
CA ASN A 153 12.92 -0.17 -2.20
C ASN A 153 12.27 -1.56 -2.28
N GLY A 154 12.76 -2.43 -3.17
CA GLY A 154 12.26 -3.81 -3.27
C GLY A 154 12.48 -4.64 -2.01
N LYS A 155 13.62 -4.47 -1.32
CA LYS A 155 13.86 -5.12 -0.02
C LYS A 155 12.90 -4.60 1.06
N SER A 156 12.65 -3.29 1.07
CA SER A 156 11.71 -2.68 2.01
C SER A 156 10.31 -3.22 1.79
N LEU A 157 9.81 -3.23 0.55
CA LEU A 157 8.52 -3.81 0.20
C LEU A 157 8.41 -5.27 0.65
N ALA A 158 9.40 -6.11 0.33
CA ALA A 158 9.38 -7.52 0.71
C ALA A 158 9.34 -7.72 2.25
N ALA A 159 10.10 -6.91 2.99
CA ALA A 159 10.08 -6.94 4.45
C ALA A 159 8.75 -6.45 5.04
N SER A 160 8.13 -5.45 4.42
CA SER A 160 6.81 -4.97 4.82
C SER A 160 5.72 -6.01 4.58
N MET A 161 5.83 -6.78 3.50
CA MET A 161 4.90 -7.87 3.20
C MET A 161 5.04 -9.07 4.15
N ASP A 162 6.07 -9.13 5.01
CA ASP A 162 6.14 -10.12 6.09
C ASP A 162 5.14 -9.83 7.23
N LEU A 163 4.58 -8.60 7.28
CA LEU A 163 3.58 -8.20 8.25
C LEU A 163 2.18 -8.43 7.67
N PRO A 164 1.34 -9.29 8.28
CA PRO A 164 0.03 -9.63 7.72
C PRO A 164 -0.86 -8.44 7.41
N LEU A 165 -0.91 -7.45 8.30
CA LEU A 165 -1.78 -6.28 8.14
C LEU A 165 -1.29 -5.34 7.03
N VAL A 166 0.03 -5.23 6.85
CA VAL A 166 0.61 -4.45 5.76
C VAL A 166 0.40 -5.18 4.43
N ARG A 167 0.68 -6.49 4.40
CA ARG A 167 0.45 -7.34 3.23
C ARG A 167 -1.01 -7.26 2.76
N ALA A 168 -1.97 -7.36 3.66
CA ALA A 168 -3.40 -7.26 3.35
C ALA A 168 -3.81 -5.94 2.68
N ALA A 169 -3.05 -4.87 2.94
CA ALA A 169 -3.31 -3.55 2.37
C ALA A 169 -2.73 -3.37 0.95
N VAL A 170 -1.72 -4.17 0.56
CA VAL A 170 -0.99 -4.01 -0.70
C VAL A 170 -1.10 -5.20 -1.66
N ASP A 171 -1.43 -6.38 -1.14
CA ASP A 171 -1.53 -7.65 -1.88
C ASP A 171 -2.99 -8.11 -1.92
N SER A 172 -3.61 -7.95 -3.10
CA SER A 172 -5.03 -8.30 -3.31
C SER A 172 -5.32 -9.77 -3.04
N ALA A 173 -4.40 -10.68 -3.39
CA ALA A 173 -4.56 -12.10 -3.15
C ALA A 173 -4.62 -12.42 -1.65
N TYR A 174 -3.70 -11.85 -0.87
CA TYR A 174 -3.70 -12.03 0.59
C TYR A 174 -4.92 -11.38 1.26
N SER A 175 -5.34 -10.22 0.77
CA SER A 175 -6.54 -9.53 1.25
C SER A 175 -7.79 -10.38 1.06
N ALA A 176 -7.93 -11.05 -0.10
CA ALA A 176 -9.06 -11.93 -0.38
C ALA A 176 -9.12 -13.13 0.60
N GLU A 177 -7.99 -13.80 0.82
CA GLU A 177 -7.91 -14.93 1.78
C GLU A 177 -8.29 -14.50 3.22
N LEU A 178 -7.91 -13.29 3.63
CA LEU A 178 -8.32 -12.76 4.95
C LEU A 178 -9.82 -12.46 5.05
N VAL A 179 -10.48 -12.11 3.95
CA VAL A 179 -11.93 -11.87 3.94
C VAL A 179 -12.68 -13.19 4.15
N GLU A 180 -12.19 -14.29 3.59
CA GLU A 180 -12.81 -15.62 3.70
C GLU A 180 -12.81 -16.19 5.13
N LEU A 181 -11.93 -15.70 6.02
CA LEU A 181 -11.92 -16.09 7.44
C LEU A 181 -13.22 -15.70 8.18
N GLY A 182 -13.99 -14.77 7.64
CA GLY A 182 -15.28 -14.36 8.21
C GLY A 182 -15.19 -13.35 9.35
N GLN A 183 -16.36 -12.92 9.85
CA GLN A 183 -16.46 -11.84 10.84
C GLN A 183 -16.22 -12.30 12.29
N ASP A 184 -16.40 -13.60 12.57
CA ASP A 184 -16.20 -14.17 13.91
C ASP A 184 -14.75 -14.59 14.17
N HIS A 185 -13.87 -14.42 13.17
CA HIS A 185 -12.46 -14.77 13.27
C HIS A 185 -11.73 -13.86 14.27
N TRP A 186 -10.72 -14.40 14.97
CA TRP A 186 -10.01 -13.68 16.04
C TRP A 186 -9.34 -12.39 15.58
N THR A 187 -8.99 -12.25 14.29
CA THR A 187 -8.49 -10.99 13.71
C THR A 187 -9.47 -9.82 13.84
N LYS A 188 -10.75 -10.10 14.09
CA LYS A 188 -11.81 -9.10 14.32
C LYS A 188 -12.02 -8.78 15.81
N ASP A 189 -11.44 -9.59 16.72
CA ASP A 189 -11.45 -9.31 18.15
C ASP A 189 -10.21 -8.49 18.53
N PRO A 190 -10.35 -7.20 18.87
CA PRO A 190 -9.22 -6.36 19.28
C PRO A 190 -8.62 -6.78 20.64
N LYS A 191 -9.26 -7.69 21.38
CA LYS A 191 -8.78 -8.19 22.68
C LYS A 191 -8.07 -9.55 22.58
N ASP A 192 -8.15 -10.24 21.45
CA ASP A 192 -7.42 -11.50 21.25
C ASP A 192 -5.91 -11.21 21.28
N GLY A 193 -5.16 -12.02 22.02
CA GLY A 193 -3.71 -11.83 22.19
C GLY A 193 -2.93 -11.84 20.88
N ARG A 194 -3.40 -12.59 19.87
CA ARG A 194 -2.78 -12.64 18.53
C ARG A 194 -3.05 -11.36 17.75
N THR A 195 -4.27 -10.82 17.82
CA THR A 195 -4.59 -9.52 17.21
C THR A 195 -3.74 -8.41 17.83
N VAL A 196 -3.62 -8.41 19.16
CA VAL A 196 -2.76 -7.45 19.87
C VAL A 196 -1.30 -7.57 19.43
N ALA A 197 -0.79 -8.80 19.27
CA ALA A 197 0.57 -9.03 18.78
C ALA A 197 0.77 -8.50 17.36
N LEU A 198 -0.14 -8.77 16.43
CA LEU A 198 -0.08 -8.24 15.06
C LEU A 198 -0.07 -6.69 15.02
N MET A 199 -0.89 -6.07 15.87
CA MET A 199 -0.93 -4.60 15.97
C MET A 199 0.37 -4.05 16.56
N LYS A 200 0.97 -4.76 17.53
CA LYS A 200 2.27 -4.39 18.09
C LYS A 200 3.37 -4.47 17.03
N ASP A 201 3.44 -5.55 16.25
CA ASP A 201 4.42 -5.72 15.17
C ASP A 201 4.27 -4.60 14.12
N LEU A 202 3.03 -4.23 13.78
CA LEU A 202 2.75 -3.09 12.90
C LEU A 202 3.26 -1.76 13.48
N CYS A 203 3.05 -1.51 14.77
CA CYS A 203 3.56 -0.31 15.43
C CYS A 203 5.09 -0.27 15.45
N GLU A 204 5.74 -1.38 15.81
CA GLU A 204 7.20 -1.49 15.80
C GLU A 204 7.76 -1.28 14.39
N PHE A 205 7.10 -1.84 13.37
CA PHE A 205 7.46 -1.59 11.98
C PHE A 205 7.38 -0.11 11.61
N LYS A 206 6.29 0.58 11.94
CA LYS A 206 6.14 2.02 11.67
C LYS A 206 7.25 2.85 12.34
N VAL A 207 7.59 2.54 13.58
CA VAL A 207 8.70 3.20 14.29
C VAL A 207 10.05 2.93 13.61
N ASN A 208 10.28 1.69 13.18
CA ASN A 208 11.51 1.32 12.48
C ASN A 208 11.62 1.95 11.10
N GLU A 209 10.51 2.19 10.38
CA GLU A 209 10.52 2.94 9.12
C GLU A 209 10.95 4.39 9.33
N LEU A 210 10.58 5.02 10.46
CA LEU A 210 11.02 6.39 10.78
C LEU A 210 12.51 6.46 11.12
N ALA A 211 13.11 5.39 11.63
CA ALA A 211 14.52 5.34 11.99
C ALA A 211 15.46 5.09 10.80
N ARG A 212 14.93 4.89 9.59
CA ARG A 212 15.68 4.47 8.41
C ARG A 212 16.32 5.63 7.67
#